data_AF-A0AAW5FF78-F1
#
_entry.id   AF-A0AAW5FF78-F1
#
_cell.length_a   1.000
_cell.length_b   1.000
_cell.length_c   1.000
_cell.angle_alpha   90.00
_cell.angle_beta   90.00
_cell.angle_gamma   90.00
#
_symmetry.space_group_name_H-M   'P 1'
#
loop_
_entity.id
_entity.type
_entity.pdbx_description
1 polymer ?
#
loop_
_entity_poly.entity_id
_entity_poly.type
_entity_poly.pdbx_seq_one_letter_code
_entity_poly.pdbx_strand_id
1 'polypeptide(L)' 'MPPKLETETKRLNMVAPGSWVKKIDEWRRQQPDLPNISEAIRRLVDLGLEASKKLSKPGR' A
#
# COMPACT_ATOMS: atom_id res chain seq x y z
N MET A 1 27.71 16.01 7.22
CA MET A 1 26.65 15.25 7.92
C MET A 1 25.86 14.50 6.86
N PRO A 2 25.66 13.17 6.94
CA PRO A 2 24.81 12.50 5.97
C PRO A 2 23.36 12.91 6.22
N PRO A 3 22.54 13.09 5.16
CA PRO A 3 21.12 13.38 5.31
C PRO A 3 20.47 12.23 6.07
N LYS A 4 19.79 12.53 7.18
CA LYS A 4 18.88 11.58 7.84
C LYS A 4 17.87 11.14 6.78
N LEU A 5 18.02 9.93 6.26
CA LEU A 5 17.03 9.29 5.42
C LEU A 5 15.70 9.39 6.18
N GLU A 6 14.73 10.03 5.56
CA GLU A 6 13.41 10.39 6.09
C GLU A 6 12.53 9.14 6.24
N THR A 7 12.99 8.16 7.02
CA THR A 7 12.20 6.98 7.40
C THR A 7 11.36 7.29 8.63
N GLU A 8 10.78 8.49 8.68
CA GLU A 8 9.88 8.85 9.77
C GLU A 8 8.55 8.13 9.56
N THR A 9 8.28 7.13 10.41
CA THR A 9 6.99 6.43 10.40
C THR A 9 5.93 7.38 10.95
N LYS A 10 5.03 7.86 10.08
CA LYS A 10 3.89 8.68 10.47
C LYS A 10 2.64 7.83 10.64
N ARG A 11 1.85 8.13 11.69
CA ARG A 11 0.53 7.52 11.88
C ARG A 11 -0.45 8.13 10.89
N LEU A 12 -1.18 7.29 10.16
CA LEU A 12 -2.24 7.68 9.25
C LEU A 12 -3.59 7.29 9.87
N ASN A 13 -4.42 8.28 10.17
CA ASN A 13 -5.79 8.08 10.60
C ASN A 13 -6.72 8.32 9.41
N MET A 14 -7.57 7.35 9.08
CA MET A 14 -8.47 7.43 7.92
C MET A 14 -9.82 6.80 8.24
N VAL A 15 -10.89 7.47 7.79
CA VAL A 15 -12.24 6.90 7.77
C VAL A 15 -12.50 6.32 6.39
N ALA A 16 -12.91 5.06 6.32
CA ALA A 16 -13.22 4.38 5.08
C ALA A 16 -14.47 3.49 5.23
N PRO A 17 -15.21 3.22 4.14
CA PRO A 17 -16.33 2.28 4.18
C PRO A 17 -15.88 0.89 4.62
N GLY A 18 -16.67 0.23 5.47
CA GLY A 18 -16.35 -1.13 5.94
C GLY A 18 -16.22 -2.15 4.79
N SER A 19 -16.98 -1.96 3.71
CA SER A 19 -16.86 -2.76 2.49
C SER A 19 -15.50 -2.62 1.79
N TRP A 20 -14.88 -1.44 1.86
CA TRP A 20 -13.55 -1.21 1.33
C TRP A 20 -12.49 -1.91 2.18
N VAL A 21 -12.60 -1.80 3.50
CA VAL A 21 -11.74 -2.52 4.46
C VAL A 21 -11.84 -4.03 4.28
N LYS A 22 -13.05 -4.56 4.02
CA LYS A 22 -13.27 -5.99 3.76
C LYS A 22 -12.52 -6.50 2.54
N LYS A 23 -12.47 -5.71 1.45
CA LYS A 23 -11.68 -6.08 0.24
C LYS A 23 -10.19 -6.23 0.55
N ILE A 24 -9.65 -5.37 1.42
CA ILE A 24 -8.26 -5.46 1.86
C ILE A 24 -8.05 -6.71 2.72
N ASP A 25 -9.01 -7.03 3.60
CA ASP A 25 -8.98 -8.26 4.40
C ASP A 25 -9.01 -9.53 3.53
N GLU A 26 -9.87 -9.56 2.52
CA GLU A 26 -9.96 -10.67 1.57
C GLU A 26 -8.65 -10.85 0.79
N TRP A 27 -8.05 -9.74 0.32
CA TRP A 27 -6.76 -9.78 -0.36
C TRP A 27 -5.63 -10.27 0.55
N ARG A 28 -5.56 -9.80 1.81
CA ARG A 28 -4.50 -10.19 2.74
C ARG A 28 -4.56 -11.67 3.12
N ARG A 29 -5.76 -12.26 3.18
CA ARG A 29 -5.98 -13.70 3.45
C ARG A 29 -5.39 -14.62 2.38
N GLN A 30 -5.21 -14.10 1.17
CA GLN A 30 -4.62 -14.86 0.06
C GLN A 30 -3.08 -14.78 0.06
N GLN A 31 -2.48 -13.94 0.90
CA GLN A 31 -1.03 -13.81 0.98
C GLN A 31 -0.44 -14.90 1.89
N PRO A 32 0.71 -15.49 1.52
CA PRO A 32 1.29 -16.61 2.28
C PRO A 32 1.73 -16.22 3.70
N ASP A 33 2.10 -14.96 3.90
CA ASP A 33 2.56 -14.41 5.17
C ASP A 33 1.46 -13.73 5.98
N LEU A 34 0.21 -13.70 5.45
CA LEU A 34 -0.98 -13.13 6.08
C LEU A 34 -0.70 -11.76 6.75
N PRO A 35 -0.35 -10.72 5.97
CA PRO A 35 0.09 -9.45 6.53
C PRO A 35 -0.99 -8.79 7.38
N ASN A 36 -0.56 -7.99 8.35
CA ASN A 36 -1.48 -7.11 9.09
C ASN A 36 -2.09 -6.06 8.15
N ILE A 37 -3.17 -5.40 8.59
CA ILE A 37 -3.91 -4.46 7.74
C ILE A 37 -3.05 -3.30 7.25
N SER A 38 -2.17 -2.76 8.09
CA SER A 38 -1.28 -1.66 7.70
C SER A 38 -0.31 -2.09 6.61
N GLU A 39 0.25 -3.29 6.74
CA GLU A 39 1.18 -3.84 5.76
C GLU A 39 0.49 -4.21 4.45
N ALA A 40 -0.72 -4.76 4.52
CA ALA A 40 -1.54 -5.01 3.34
C ALA A 40 -1.83 -3.71 2.58
N ILE A 41 -2.18 -2.63 3.29
CA ILE A 41 -2.40 -1.31 2.67
C ILE A 41 -1.13 -0.80 2.00
N ARG A 42 0.04 -0.88 2.65
CA ARG A 42 1.31 -0.44 2.05
C ARG A 42 1.60 -1.17 0.74
N ARG A 43 1.52 -2.50 0.74
CA ARG A 43 1.74 -3.33 -0.45
C ARG A 43 0.76 -2.98 -1.58
N LEU A 44 -0.52 -2.81 -1.25
CA LEU A 44 -1.53 -2.44 -2.24
C LEU A 44 -1.29 -1.04 -2.83
N VAL A 45 -0.82 -0.09 -2.01
CA VAL A 45 -0.43 1.24 -2.48
C VAL A 45 0.78 1.15 -3.42
N ASP A 46 1.82 0.41 -3.05
CA ASP A 46 3.01 0.23 -3.90
C ASP A 46 2.65 -0.41 -5.25
N LEU A 47 1.82 -1.46 -5.24
CA LEU A 47 1.31 -2.09 -6.45
C LEU A 47 0.51 -1.11 -7.33
N GLY A 48 -0.35 -0.29 -6.71
CA GLY A 48 -1.14 0.73 -7.41
C GLY A 48 -0.27 1.82 -8.04
N LEU A 49 0.77 2.28 -7.34
CA LEU A 49 1.71 3.28 -7.84
C LEU A 49 2.56 2.73 -8.99
N GLU A 50 3.07 1.51 -8.88
CA GLU A 50 3.83 0.85 -9.95
C GLU A 50 2.95 0.59 -11.20
N ALA A 51 1.69 0.17 -11.01
CA ALA A 51 0.74 0.02 -12.11
C ALA A 51 0.47 1.37 -12.79
N SER A 52 0.25 2.43 -12.02
CA SER A 52 0.03 3.80 -12.53
C SER A 52 1.22 4.28 -13.36
N LYS A 53 2.45 4.07 -12.88
CA LYS A 53 3.69 4.44 -13.58
C LYS A 53 3.89 3.68 -14.89
N LYS A 54 3.49 2.40 -14.94
CA LYS A 54 3.50 1.61 -16.18
C LYS A 54 2.49 2.15 -17.19
N LEU A 55 1.29 2.51 -16.73
CA LEU A 55 0.24 3.10 -17.57
C LEU A 55 0.62 4.51 -18.08
N SER A 56 1.33 5.29 -17.27
CA SER A 56 1.76 6.66 -17.62
C SER A 56 2.98 6.71 -18.53
N LYS A 57 3.62 5.59 -18.84
CA LYS A 57 4.67 5.48 -19.87
C LYS A 57 4.07 4.85 -21.13
N PRO A 58 3.39 5.63 -21.99
CA PRO A 58 3.14 5.16 -23.35
C PRO A 58 4.49 5.00 -24.05
N GLY A 59 4.71 3.84 -24.66
CA GLY A 59 5.79 3.48 -25.60
C GLY A 59 7.08 4.31 -25.55
N ARG A 60 8.16 3.71 -25.05
CA ARG A 60 9.51 4.03 -25.51
C ARG A 60 9.89 3.07 -26.61
#